data_AF-W2D156-F1
#
_entry.id   AF-W2D156-F1
#
_cell.length_a   1.000
_cell.length_b   1.000
_cell.length_c   1.000
_cell.angle_alpha   90.00
_cell.angle_beta   90.00
_cell.angle_gamma   90.00
#
_symmetry.space_group_name_H-M   'P 1'
#
loop_
_entity.id
_entity.type
_entity.pdbx_description
1 polymer ?
#
loop_
_entity_poly.entity_id
_entity_poly.type
_entity_poly.pdbx_seq_one_letter_code
_entity_poly.pdbx_strand_id
1 'polypeptide(L)'
;LYDYWFVQFDFPDENGTPYKSSGGKMVWNEKLKREIPEEWHCGNLFEMETFTNGLACQKFRPKDDEVPLPVIKIREMHDGISSDTEEVSPNIPELVKVYNGDV
;
A
#
# COMPACT_ATOMS: atom_id res chain seq x y z
N LEU A 1 -11.36 -15.00 15.69
CA LEU A 1 -9.95 -15.02 15.25
C LEU A 1 -9.46 -13.65 14.75
N TYR A 2 -10.32 -12.80 14.15
CA TYR A 2 -9.96 -11.43 13.75
C TYR A 2 -9.85 -10.41 14.89
N ASP A 3 -10.45 -10.65 16.06
CA ASP A 3 -10.29 -9.77 17.23
C ASP A 3 -8.91 -9.88 17.90
N TYR A 4 -8.18 -10.98 17.64
CA TYR A 4 -6.95 -11.31 18.35
C TYR A 4 -5.75 -10.44 17.94
N TRP A 5 -5.78 -9.86 16.74
CA TRP A 5 -4.63 -9.11 16.20
C TRP A 5 -4.71 -7.58 16.41
N PHE A 6 -5.90 -7.02 16.60
CA PHE A 6 -6.06 -5.56 16.67
C PHE A 6 -6.21 -5.01 18.10
N VAL A 7 -6.57 -5.82 19.10
CA VAL A 7 -6.93 -5.33 20.45
C VAL A 7 -5.89 -5.69 21.52
N GLN A 8 -4.99 -6.63 21.23
CA GLN A 8 -3.91 -7.04 22.15
C GLN A 8 -2.57 -6.32 21.91
N PHE A 9 -2.38 -5.70 20.74
CA PHE A 9 -1.17 -4.93 20.48
C PHE A 9 -1.25 -3.64 21.28
N ASP A 10 -0.50 -3.62 22.37
CA ASP A 10 -0.20 -2.42 23.11
C ASP A 10 0.81 -1.59 22.29
N PHE A 11 0.30 -0.97 21.22
CA PHE A 11 1.10 -0.27 20.23
C PHE A 11 2.00 0.78 20.90
N PRO A 12 3.23 0.98 20.42
CA PRO A 12 4.10 2.01 20.98
C PRO A 12 3.47 3.40 20.82
N ASP A 13 3.56 4.20 21.88
CA ASP A 13 3.36 5.64 21.85
C ASP A 13 4.53 6.35 21.14
N GLU A 14 4.50 7.69 21.11
CA GLU A 14 5.56 8.50 20.49
C GLU A 14 6.97 8.22 21.05
N ASN A 15 7.06 7.66 22.26
CA ASN A 15 8.31 7.32 22.94
C ASN A 15 8.69 5.84 22.78
N GLY A 16 7.95 5.06 21.99
CA GLY A 16 8.20 3.63 21.81
C GLY A 16 7.65 2.75 22.95
N THR A 17 6.87 3.33 23.87
CA THR A 17 6.39 2.65 25.08
C THR A 17 4.95 2.16 24.88
N PRO A 18 4.51 1.04 25.48
CA PRO A 18 3.17 0.51 25.21
C PRO A 18 2.05 1.51 25.60
N TYR A 19 1.28 1.99 24.61
CA TYR A 19 0.31 3.08 24.73
C TYR A 19 -0.75 2.82 25.80
N LYS A 20 -1.41 1.66 25.77
CA LYS A 20 -2.47 1.26 26.70
C LYS A 20 -1.93 1.03 28.10
N SER A 21 -0.82 0.29 28.26
CA SER A 21 -0.25 0.03 29.60
C SER A 21 0.33 1.30 30.25
N SER A 22 0.75 2.27 29.45
CA SER A 22 1.17 3.60 29.92
C SER A 22 0.00 4.55 30.23
N GLY A 23 -1.24 4.08 30.15
CA GLY A 23 -2.42 4.90 30.46
C GLY A 23 -2.91 5.78 29.31
N GLY A 24 -2.55 5.44 28.07
CA GLY A 24 -3.03 6.10 26.85
C GLY A 24 -4.55 6.13 26.76
N LYS A 25 -5.09 7.23 26.24
CA LYS A 25 -6.53 7.47 26.22
C LYS A 25 -7.21 6.64 25.13
N MET A 26 -8.21 5.88 25.55
CA MET A 26 -9.03 5.04 24.67
C MET A 26 -10.42 5.66 24.54
N VAL A 27 -11.01 5.63 23.34
CA VAL A 27 -12.33 6.17 23.03
C VAL A 27 -13.19 5.10 22.34
N TRP A 28 -14.48 5.07 22.66
CA TRP A 28 -15.42 4.14 22.04
C TRP A 28 -15.66 4.50 20.57
N ASN A 29 -15.44 3.54 19.67
CA ASN A 29 -15.73 3.68 18.24
C ASN A 29 -17.01 2.92 17.86
N GLU A 30 -18.07 3.64 17.49
CA GLU A 30 -19.37 3.08 17.13
C GLU A 30 -19.32 2.14 15.90
N LYS A 31 -18.47 2.44 14.90
CA LYS A 31 -18.35 1.62 13.69
C LYS A 31 -17.71 0.26 13.98
N LEU A 32 -16.62 0.27 14.76
CA LEU A 32 -15.85 -0.92 15.10
C LEU A 32 -16.39 -1.66 16.34
N LYS A 33 -17.35 -1.05 17.06
CA LYS A 33 -17.96 -1.53 18.30
C LYS A 33 -16.92 -1.94 19.35
N ARG A 34 -15.89 -1.11 19.51
CA ARG A 34 -14.76 -1.33 20.44
C ARG A 34 -14.09 -0.02 20.82
N GLU A 35 -13.31 -0.04 21.89
CA GLU A 35 -12.41 1.06 22.24
C GLU A 35 -11.16 1.05 21.34
N ILE A 36 -10.76 2.22 20.87
CA ILE A 36 -9.53 2.47 20.09
C ILE A 36 -8.76 3.66 20.69
N PRO A 37 -7.46 3.81 20.45
CA PRO A 37 -6.73 5.01 20.86
C PRO A 37 -7.40 6.30 20.35
N GLU A 38 -7.35 7.39 21.14
CA GLU A 38 -8.03 8.65 20.79
C GLU A 38 -7.63 9.21 19.41
N GLU A 39 -6.36 9.07 19.05
CA GLU A 39 -5.82 9.57 17.78
C GLU A 39 -6.11 8.65 16.57
N TRP A 40 -6.82 7.53 16.78
CA TRP A 40 -7.13 6.60 15.69
C TRP A 40 -8.41 6.98 14.96
N HIS A 41 -8.33 6.98 13.63
CA HIS A 41 -9.46 7.23 12.75
C HIS A 41 -9.92 5.96 12.05
N CYS A 42 -11.23 5.69 12.07
CA CYS A 42 -11.84 4.60 11.30
C CYS A 42 -12.37 5.13 9.97
N GLY A 43 -11.51 5.09 8.95
CA GLY A 43 -11.80 5.53 7.59
C GLY A 43 -11.84 4.40 6.56
N ASN A 44 -12.11 4.76 5.32
CA ASN A 44 -11.93 3.88 4.17
C ASN A 44 -10.64 4.24 3.42
N LEU A 45 -10.16 3.35 2.54
CA LEU A 45 -8.89 3.56 1.83
C LEU A 45 -8.87 4.83 0.95
N PHE A 46 -10.03 5.26 0.43
CA PHE A 46 -10.15 6.51 -0.36
C PHE A 46 -9.97 7.78 0.47
N GLU A 47 -10.08 7.70 1.78
CA GLU A 47 -9.81 8.84 2.67
C GLU A 47 -8.30 8.99 2.96
N MET A 48 -7.51 7.95 2.67
CA MET A 48 -6.10 7.87 3.05
C MET A 48 -5.16 7.94 1.84
N GLU A 49 -5.60 7.49 0.66
CA GLU A 49 -4.71 7.34 -0.50
C GLU A 49 -5.35 7.78 -1.83
N THR A 50 -4.48 8.18 -2.78
CA THR A 50 -4.89 8.47 -4.15
C THR A 50 -4.75 7.22 -5.00
N PHE A 51 -5.84 6.82 -5.66
CA PHE A 51 -5.82 5.65 -6.53
C PHE A 51 -5.32 6.00 -7.93
N THR A 52 -4.41 5.18 -8.41
CA THR A 52 -3.91 5.25 -9.78
C THR A 52 -4.42 4.05 -10.56
N ASN A 53 -5.08 4.31 -11.69
CA ASN A 53 -5.49 3.25 -12.60
C ASN A 53 -4.29 2.68 -13.37
N GLY A 54 -4.45 1.48 -13.90
CA GLY A 54 -3.42 0.83 -14.71
C GLY A 54 -3.00 1.66 -15.94
N LEU A 55 -1.79 1.41 -16.41
CA LEU A 55 -1.22 2.05 -17.60
C LEU A 55 -1.71 1.38 -18.89
N ALA A 56 -2.18 2.18 -19.85
CA ALA A 56 -2.46 1.72 -21.20
C ALA A 56 -1.14 1.47 -21.98
N CYS A 57 -0.50 0.33 -21.72
CA CYS A 57 0.85 -0.02 -22.18
C CYS A 57 1.03 0.08 -23.71
N GLN A 58 -0.03 -0.11 -24.50
CA GLN A 58 -0.01 0.07 -25.95
C GLN A 58 0.38 1.49 -26.41
N LYS A 59 0.12 2.51 -25.60
CA LYS A 59 0.48 3.90 -25.91
C LYS A 59 1.94 4.22 -25.63
N PHE A 60 2.64 3.36 -24.89
CA PHE A 60 4.00 3.55 -24.40
C PHE A 60 4.90 2.41 -24.86
N ARG A 61 4.85 2.10 -26.16
CA ARG A 61 5.76 1.11 -26.74
C ARG A 61 7.21 1.65 -26.69
N PRO A 62 8.20 0.81 -26.30
CA PRO A 62 9.61 1.20 -26.32
C PRO A 62 10.04 1.58 -27.74
N LYS A 63 10.98 2.52 -27.84
CA LYS A 63 11.70 2.82 -29.08
C LYS A 63 13.03 2.07 -29.11
N ASP A 64 13.61 1.93 -30.31
CA ASP A 64 14.85 1.17 -30.51
C ASP A 64 16.06 1.74 -29.74
N ASP A 65 16.01 3.02 -29.36
CA ASP A 65 17.07 3.73 -28.60
C ASP A 65 16.84 3.76 -27.08
N GLU A 66 15.75 3.18 -26.59
CA GLU A 66 15.36 3.21 -25.18
C GLU A 66 15.65 1.88 -24.48
N VAL A 67 16.04 1.93 -23.20
CA VAL A 67 16.04 0.74 -22.34
C VAL A 67 14.63 0.56 -21.79
N PRO A 68 13.91 -0.51 -22.17
CA PRO A 68 12.53 -0.71 -21.75
C PRO A 68 12.40 -1.03 -20.27
N LEU A 69 11.20 -0.80 -19.73
CA LEU A 69 10.80 -1.23 -18.39
C LEU A 69 9.82 -2.42 -18.49
N PRO A 70 9.98 -3.45 -17.64
CA PRO A 70 9.04 -4.57 -17.59
C PRO A 70 7.70 -4.13 -16.98
N VAL A 71 6.61 -4.60 -17.56
CA VAL A 71 5.26 -4.35 -17.06
C VAL A 71 4.90 -5.40 -16.03
N ILE A 72 4.48 -4.92 -14.85
CA ILE A 72 3.97 -5.79 -13.79
C ILE A 72 2.45 -5.94 -13.95
N LYS A 73 1.99 -7.16 -14.25
CA LYS A 73 0.57 -7.55 -14.17
C LYS A 73 0.40 -8.60 -13.07
N ILE A 74 -0.82 -9.10 -12.89
CA ILE A 74 -1.11 -10.17 -11.91
C ILE A 74 -0.18 -11.38 -12.09
N ARG A 75 0.18 -11.72 -13.32
CA ARG A 75 1.11 -12.82 -13.62
C ARG A 75 2.50 -12.52 -13.07
N GLU A 76 3.10 -11.37 -13.39
CA GLU A 76 4.44 -11.01 -12.93
C GLU A 76 4.49 -10.78 -11.41
N MET A 77 3.39 -10.34 -10.80
CA MET A 77 3.28 -10.28 -9.34
C MET A 77 3.39 -11.67 -8.67
N HIS A 78 2.93 -12.72 -9.33
CA HIS A 78 2.92 -14.09 -8.79
C HIS A 78 4.17 -14.88 -9.20
N ASP A 79 4.51 -14.83 -10.49
CA ASP A 79 5.54 -15.67 -11.12
C ASP A 79 6.88 -14.94 -11.28
N GLY A 80 6.92 -13.62 -11.05
CA GLY A 80 8.06 -12.78 -11.34
C GLY A 80 8.18 -12.40 -12.82
N ILE A 81 9.25 -11.66 -13.13
CA ILE A 81 9.56 -11.18 -14.49
C ILE A 81 10.19 -12.32 -15.29
N SER A 82 9.71 -12.53 -16.53
CA SER A 82 10.21 -13.55 -17.45
C SER A 82 10.51 -12.96 -18.84
N SER A 83 11.03 -13.78 -19.77
CA SER A 83 11.27 -13.39 -21.16
C SER A 83 10.01 -12.97 -21.92
N ASP A 84 8.83 -13.40 -21.45
CA ASP A 84 7.54 -13.12 -22.06
C ASP A 84 6.86 -11.88 -21.43
N THR A 85 7.51 -11.23 -20.47
CA THR A 85 6.99 -10.02 -19.82
C THR A 85 6.89 -8.89 -20.85
N GLU A 86 5.71 -8.24 -20.89
CA GLU A 86 5.51 -7.08 -21.76
C GLU A 86 6.40 -5.93 -21.30
N GLU A 87 6.88 -5.14 -22.26
CA GLU A 87 7.77 -4.01 -22.02
C GLU A 87 7.12 -2.69 -22.43
N VAL A 88 7.44 -1.63 -21.71
CA VAL A 88 7.02 -0.25 -21.99
C VAL A 88 8.21 0.70 -22.01
N SER A 89 8.04 1.82 -22.72
CA SER A 89 9.00 2.93 -22.69
C SER A 89 9.22 3.42 -21.25
N PRO A 90 10.45 3.84 -20.89
CA PRO A 90 10.71 4.48 -19.59
C PRO A 90 10.01 5.85 -19.45
N ASN A 91 9.55 6.44 -20.57
CA ASN A 91 8.83 7.71 -20.59
C ASN A 91 7.32 7.53 -20.32
N ILE A 92 7.01 6.99 -19.14
CA ILE A 92 5.65 6.82 -18.60
C ILE A 92 5.42 7.74 -17.39
N PRO A 93 4.16 8.06 -17.04
CA PRO A 93 3.87 8.88 -15.86
C PRO A 93 4.50 8.31 -14.60
N GLU A 94 5.05 9.18 -13.75
CA GLU A 94 5.76 8.75 -12.54
C GLU A 94 4.88 7.97 -11.57
N LEU A 95 3.61 8.35 -11.49
CA LEU A 95 2.61 7.74 -10.62
C LEU A 95 2.32 6.25 -10.90
N VAL A 96 2.73 5.74 -12.07
CA VAL A 96 2.57 4.32 -12.44
C VAL A 96 3.88 3.54 -12.45
N LYS A 97 5.00 4.17 -12.09
CA LYS A 97 6.28 3.48 -11.91
C LYS A 97 6.32 2.87 -10.52
N VAL A 98 6.86 1.67 -10.44
CA VAL A 98 7.00 0.91 -9.20
C VAL A 98 8.49 0.81 -8.88
N TYR A 99 8.86 1.18 -7.67
CA TYR A 99 10.21 1.15 -7.12
C TYR A 99 10.32 0.10 -6.03
N ASN A 100 11.56 -0.27 -5.69
CA ASN A 100 11.80 -1.22 -4.62
C ASN A 100 11.33 -0.64 -3.27
N GLY A 101 10.39 -1.33 -2.61
CA GLY A 101 9.73 -0.86 -1.39
C GLY A 101 8.29 -0.37 -1.57
N ASP A 102 7.79 -0.26 -2.81
CA ASP A 102 6.41 0.14 -3.09
C ASP A 102 5.38 -1.00 -2.89
N VAL A 103 5.83 -2.26 -2.80
CA VAL A 103 4.99 -3.48 -2.67
C VAL A 103 5.51 -4.36 -1.54
#